data_AF-A0AAV8SK77-F1
#
_entry.id   AF-A0AAV8SK77-F1
#
_cell.length_a   1.000
_cell.length_b   1.000
_cell.length_c   1.000
_cell.angle_alpha   90.00
_cell.angle_beta   90.00
_cell.angle_gamma   90.00
#
_symmetry.space_group_name_H-M   'P 1'
#
loop_
_entity.id
_entity.type
_entity.pdbx_description
1 polymer ?
#
loop_
_entity_poly.entity_id
_entity_poly.type
_entity_poly.pdbx_seq_one_letter_code
_entity_poly.pdbx_strand_id
1 'polypeptide(L)'
;MGIVVHSVTIGISLGASESPNTTMPLVATLTFHQFFEGMGLGGRISQTRAITIMATFFSLTTPVGIGIGFGISSRYDENNPSSLIVEGIFNSASAGILIYMALVDLLAVDFMSPKMKSSGKLQLGV
;
A
#
# COMPACT_ATOMS: atom_id res chain seq x y z
N MET A 1 7.35 1.28 4.22
CA MET A 1 7.89 2.37 3.37
C MET A 1 7.45 2.26 1.92
N GLY A 2 7.52 1.09 1.26
CA GLY A 2 7.04 0.91 -0.12
C GLY A 2 5.59 1.37 -0.33
N ILE A 3 4.69 0.91 0.56
CA ILE A 3 3.28 1.27 0.46
C ILE A 3 3.02 2.78 0.58
N VAL A 4 3.80 3.49 1.41
CA VAL A 4 3.67 4.95 1.57
C VAL A 4 3.94 5.65 0.23
N VAL A 5 5.00 5.27 -0.48
CA VAL A 5 5.36 5.90 -1.76
C VAL A 5 4.27 5.66 -2.82
N HIS A 6 3.74 4.44 -2.88
CA HIS A 6 2.65 4.08 -3.80
C HIS A 6 1.33 4.77 -3.46
N SER A 7 1.00 4.88 -2.17
CA SER A 7 -0.19 5.60 -1.71
C SER A 7 -0.12 7.10 -2.00
N VAL A 8 1.07 7.72 -1.98
CA VAL A 8 1.25 9.13 -2.41
C VAL A 8 1.02 9.27 -3.91
N THR A 9 1.65 8.44 -4.74
CA THR A 9 1.54 8.56 -6.20
C THR A 9 0.12 8.34 -6.67
N ILE A 10 -0.56 7.32 -6.12
CA ILE A 10 -1.98 7.08 -6.42
C ILE A 10 -2.87 8.21 -5.92
N GLY A 11 -2.60 8.75 -4.72
CA GLY A 11 -3.35 9.88 -4.20
C GLY A 11 -3.21 11.12 -5.10
N ILE A 12 -2.01 11.41 -5.59
CA ILE A 12 -1.75 12.53 -6.51
C ILE A 12 -2.50 12.35 -7.83
N SER A 13 -2.37 11.18 -8.47
CA SER A 13 -3.09 10.87 -9.71
C SER A 13 -4.61 10.95 -9.52
N LEU A 14 -5.13 10.43 -8.40
CA LEU A 14 -6.56 10.49 -8.08
C LEU A 14 -7.06 11.91 -7.80
N GLY A 15 -6.26 12.73 -7.12
CA GLY A 15 -6.59 14.13 -6.83
C GLY A 15 -6.49 15.06 -8.05
N ALA A 16 -5.68 14.67 -9.05
CA ALA A 16 -5.55 15.40 -10.30
C ALA A 16 -6.51 14.92 -11.41
N SER A 17 -7.08 13.72 -11.29
CA SER A 17 -8.04 13.15 -12.24
C SER A 17 -9.37 13.91 -12.22
N GLU A 18 -9.71 14.56 -13.34
CA GLU A 18 -11.00 15.24 -13.54
C GLU A 18 -12.10 14.29 -14.05
N SER A 19 -11.77 13.02 -14.34
CA SER A 19 -12.65 12.05 -14.96
C SER A 19 -13.27 11.09 -13.93
N PRO A 20 -14.61 11.10 -13.72
CA PRO A 20 -15.26 10.20 -12.77
C PRO A 20 -15.11 8.71 -13.10
N ASN A 21 -14.95 8.38 -14.39
CA ASN A 21 -14.87 6.99 -14.89
C ASN A 21 -13.54 6.28 -14.53
N THR A 22 -12.47 7.03 -14.28
CA THR A 22 -11.16 6.50 -13.84
C THR A 22 -11.05 6.56 -12.31
N THR A 23 -11.60 7.59 -11.69
CA THR A 23 -11.55 7.83 -10.24
C THR A 23 -12.38 6.83 -9.44
N MET A 24 -13.58 6.48 -9.92
CA MET A 24 -14.52 5.64 -9.16
C MET A 24 -14.07 4.18 -8.98
N PRO A 25 -13.52 3.49 -10.02
CA PRO A 25 -12.98 2.14 -9.85
C PRO A 25 -11.75 2.12 -8.93
N LEU A 26 -10.86 3.10 -9.04
CA LEU A 26 -9.65 3.19 -8.21
C LEU A 26 -9.99 3.36 -6.72
N VAL A 27 -10.93 4.26 -6.39
CA VAL A 27 -11.40 4.44 -5.00
C VAL A 27 -12.03 3.15 -4.46
N ALA A 28 -12.85 2.47 -5.25
CA ALA A 28 -13.47 1.21 -4.84
C ALA A 28 -12.42 0.13 -4.55
N THR A 29 -11.47 -0.08 -5.45
CA THR A 29 -10.39 -1.07 -5.28
C THR A 29 -9.50 -0.75 -4.09
N LEU A 30 -9.09 0.51 -3.90
CA LEU A 30 -8.24 0.94 -2.79
C LEU A 30 -8.96 0.82 -1.45
N THR A 31 -10.23 1.21 -1.38
CA THR A 31 -11.02 1.10 -0.14
C THR A 31 -11.12 -0.36 0.31
N PHE A 32 -11.39 -1.28 -0.62
CA PHE A 32 -11.41 -2.71 -0.31
C PHE A 32 -10.03 -3.23 0.12
N HIS A 33 -8.95 -2.80 -0.54
CA HIS A 33 -7.59 -3.23 -0.20
C HIS A 33 -7.16 -2.73 1.19
N GLN A 34 -7.30 -1.42 1.45
CA GLN A 34 -6.99 -0.80 2.73
C GLN A 34 -7.85 -1.36 3.88
N PHE A 35 -9.09 -1.77 3.60
CA PHE A 35 -9.98 -2.38 4.59
C PHE A 35 -9.45 -3.72 5.09
N PHE A 36 -9.01 -4.60 4.17
CA PHE A 36 -8.43 -5.90 4.55
C PHE A 36 -7.03 -5.77 5.17
N GLU A 37 -6.20 -4.84 4.69
CA GLU A 37 -4.90 -4.53 5.31
C GLU A 37 -5.07 -3.98 6.74
N GLY A 38 -6.06 -3.13 6.99
CA GLY A 38 -6.39 -2.61 8.31
C GLY A 38 -6.93 -3.66 9.29
N MET A 39 -7.80 -4.56 8.82
CA MET A 39 -8.30 -5.67 9.63
C MET A 39 -7.20 -6.70 9.96
N GLY A 40 -6.28 -6.98 9.02
CA GLY A 40 -5.12 -7.85 9.26
C GLY A 40 -4.16 -7.29 10.31
N LEU A 41 -3.95 -5.97 10.32
CA LEU A 41 -3.16 -5.28 11.36
C LEU A 41 -3.85 -5.26 12.73
N GLY A 42 -5.19 -5.27 12.75
CA GLY A 42 -6.01 -5.22 13.98
C GLY A 42 -6.01 -6.51 14.82
N GLY A 43 -5.65 -7.67 14.25
CA GLY A 43 -5.65 -8.96 14.95
C GLY A 43 -4.59 -9.10 16.07
N ARG A 44 -3.62 -8.17 16.13
CA ARG A 44 -2.60 -8.11 17.19
C ARG A 44 -3.02 -7.09 18.24
N ILE A 45 -4.00 -7.45 19.08
CA ILE A 45 -4.35 -6.73 20.32
C ILE A 45 -3.21 -6.93 21.33
N SER A 46 -2.04 -6.36 21.07
CA SER A 46 -0.96 -6.16 22.02
C SER A 46 0.07 -5.21 21.40
N GLN A 47 -0.20 -3.92 21.57
CA GLN A 47 0.79 -2.92 21.98
C GLN A 47 2.15 -2.95 21.24
N THR A 48 2.27 -2.24 20.11
CA THR A 48 3.53 -1.55 19.81
C THR A 48 3.22 -0.17 19.25
N ARG A 49 3.81 0.87 19.87
CA ARG A 49 3.73 2.27 19.42
C ARG A 49 4.11 2.41 17.94
N ALA A 50 5.01 1.53 17.48
CA ALA A 50 5.43 1.41 16.09
C ALA A 50 4.28 1.02 15.13
N ILE A 51 3.41 0.07 15.49
CA ILE A 51 2.25 -0.30 14.65
C ILE A 51 1.27 0.86 14.54
N THR A 52 0.98 1.56 15.65
CA THR A 52 0.08 2.73 15.62
C THR A 52 0.66 3.87 14.79
N ILE A 53 1.97 4.15 14.92
CA ILE A 53 2.66 5.15 14.11
C ILE A 53 2.62 4.75 12.63
N MET A 54 2.95 3.51 12.30
CA MET A 54 2.91 3.00 10.92
C MET A 54 1.50 3.05 10.32
N ALA A 55 0.48 2.64 11.09
CA ALA A 55 -0.92 2.70 10.67
C ALA A 55 -1.38 4.15 10.43
N THR A 56 -0.95 5.09 11.29
CA THR A 56 -1.30 6.51 11.17
C THR A 56 -0.63 7.14 9.96
N PHE A 57 0.66 6.89 9.75
CA PHE A 57 1.37 7.34 8.55
C PHE A 57 0.71 6.77 7.30
N PHE A 58 0.45 5.47 7.26
CA PHE A 58 -0.22 4.80 6.16
C PHE A 58 -1.60 5.39 5.84
N SER A 59 -2.45 5.62 6.86
CA SER A 59 -3.79 6.20 6.66
C SER A 59 -3.76 7.66 6.21
N LEU A 60 -2.75 8.43 6.60
CA LEU A 60 -2.62 9.85 6.24
C LEU A 60 -1.99 10.05 4.86
N THR A 61 -1.21 9.09 4.39
CA THR A 61 -0.43 9.23 3.15
C THR A 61 -1.34 9.43 1.93
N THR A 62 -2.40 8.64 1.80
CA THR A 62 -3.36 8.74 0.69
C THR A 62 -4.13 10.08 0.67
N PRO A 63 -4.77 10.54 1.77
CA PRO A 63 -5.46 11.84 1.76
C PRO A 63 -4.51 13.03 1.58
N VAL A 64 -3.27 12.96 2.07
CA VAL A 64 -2.24 13.97 1.77
C VAL A 64 -1.89 13.97 0.28
N GLY A 65 -1.71 12.79 -0.33
CA GLY A 65 -1.49 12.67 -1.77
C GLY A 65 -2.63 13.26 -2.59
N ILE A 66 -3.88 13.00 -2.21
CA ILE A 66 -5.08 13.57 -2.86
C ILE A 66 -5.07 15.10 -2.74
N GLY A 67 -4.77 15.65 -1.56
CA GLY A 67 -4.69 17.10 -1.37
C GLY A 67 -3.61 17.76 -2.23
N ILE A 68 -2.44 17.11 -2.37
CA ILE A 68 -1.36 17.56 -3.25
C ILE A 68 -1.81 17.49 -4.72
N GLY A 69 -2.36 16.35 -5.16
CA GLY A 69 -2.88 16.14 -6.51
C GLY A 69 -3.92 17.17 -6.91
N PHE A 70 -4.86 17.47 -6.00
CA PHE A 70 -5.87 18.50 -6.18
C PHE A 70 -5.25 19.90 -6.32
N GLY A 71 -4.20 20.21 -5.54
CA GLY A 71 -3.51 21.50 -5.60
C GLY A 71 -2.71 21.73 -6.88
N ILE A 72 -2.21 20.66 -7.50
CA ILE A 72 -1.43 20.72 -8.75
C ILE A 72 -2.23 20.36 -10.00
N SER A 73 -3.51 19.98 -9.86
CA SER A 73 -4.37 19.48 -10.95
C SER A 73 -4.38 20.39 -12.18
N SER A 74 -4.42 21.71 -11.98
CA SER A 74 -4.39 22.71 -13.06
C SER A 74 -3.09 22.73 -13.90
N ARG A 75 -2.01 22.09 -13.43
CA ARG A 75 -0.69 22.02 -14.09
C ARG A 75 -0.23 20.60 -14.37
N TYR A 76 -0.81 19.60 -13.69
CA TYR A 76 -0.44 18.20 -13.81
C TYR A 76 -1.22 17.56 -14.94
N ASP A 77 -0.51 17.11 -15.97
CA ASP A 77 -1.08 16.27 -17.03
C ASP A 77 -0.70 14.82 -16.75
N GLU A 78 -1.70 14.03 -16.35
CA GLU A 78 -1.57 12.60 -16.05
C GLU A 78 -1.22 11.77 -17.29
N ASN A 79 -1.50 12.28 -18.50
CA ASN A 79 -1.23 11.57 -19.76
C ASN A 79 0.12 11.95 -20.37
N ASN A 80 0.85 12.89 -19.77
CA ASN A 80 2.17 13.28 -20.23
C ASN A 80 3.17 12.12 -20.02
N PRO A 81 3.97 11.74 -21.05
CA PRO A 81 4.99 10.70 -20.94
C PRO A 81 5.94 10.86 -19.73
N SER A 82 6.28 12.10 -19.36
CA SER A 82 7.15 12.35 -18.21
C SER A 82 6.47 11.99 -16.88
N SER A 83 5.18 12.30 -16.72
CA SER A 83 4.38 11.94 -15.55
C SER A 83 4.28 10.42 -15.43
N LEU A 84 3.97 9.73 -16.54
CA LEU A 84 3.86 8.27 -16.60
C LEU A 84 5.18 7.55 -16.29
N ILE A 85 6.32 8.08 -16.76
CA ILE A 85 7.64 7.51 -16.45
C ILE A 85 7.95 7.66 -14.95
N VAL A 86 7.70 8.84 -14.38
CA VAL A 86 7.94 9.10 -12.96
C VAL A 86 7.05 8.20 -12.10
N GLU A 87 5.76 8.12 -12.42
CA GLU A 87 4.80 7.22 -11.76
C GLU A 87 5.24 5.76 -11.87
N GLY A 88 5.66 5.32 -13.06
CA GLY A 88 6.15 3.95 -13.29
C GLY A 88 7.39 3.60 -12.47
N ILE A 89 8.35 4.53 -12.32
CA ILE A 89 9.55 4.33 -11.50
C ILE A 89 9.17 4.19 -10.02
N PHE A 90 8.35 5.11 -9.50
CA PHE A 90 7.93 5.05 -8.10
C PHE A 90 7.06 3.81 -7.81
N ASN A 91 6.20 3.42 -8.74
CA ASN A 91 5.36 2.25 -8.62
C ASN A 91 6.19 0.94 -8.63
N SER A 92 7.15 0.82 -9.55
CA SER A 92 8.04 -0.36 -9.61
C SER A 92 8.95 -0.47 -8.38
N ALA A 93 9.48 0.64 -7.88
CA ALA A 93 10.24 0.66 -6.63
C ALA A 93 9.39 0.24 -5.43
N SER A 94 8.15 0.74 -5.34
CA SER A 94 7.20 0.32 -4.30
C SER A 94 6.87 -1.16 -4.38
N ALA A 95 6.57 -1.67 -5.58
CA ALA A 95 6.27 -3.08 -5.81
C ALA A 95 7.43 -3.98 -5.35
N GLY A 96 8.67 -3.59 -5.62
CA GLY A 96 9.85 -4.31 -5.12
C GLY A 96 9.91 -4.38 -3.59
N ILE A 97 9.63 -3.26 -2.90
CA ILE A 97 9.61 -3.22 -1.42
C ILE A 97 8.44 -4.06 -0.87
N LEU A 98 7.27 -4.02 -1.51
CA LEU A 98 6.11 -4.84 -1.15
C LEU A 98 6.39 -6.34 -1.28
N ILE A 99 7.02 -6.76 -2.39
CA ILE A 99 7.45 -8.14 -2.59
C ILE A 99 8.45 -8.57 -1.52
N TYR A 100 9.43 -7.72 -1.19
CA TYR A 100 10.38 -8.00 -0.11
C TYR A 100 9.67 -8.18 1.25
N MET A 101 8.78 -7.25 1.63
CA MET A 101 8.04 -7.35 2.89
C MET A 101 7.17 -8.61 2.94
N ALA A 102 6.49 -8.96 1.83
CA ALA A 102 5.68 -10.16 1.76
C ALA A 102 6.52 -11.44 1.91
N LEU A 103 7.64 -11.54 1.21
CA LEU A 103 8.46 -12.77 1.19
C LEU A 103 9.35 -12.90 2.42
N VAL A 104 10.03 -11.82 2.82
CA VAL A 104 11.07 -11.86 3.86
C VAL A 104 10.49 -11.54 5.22
N ASP A 105 9.71 -10.47 5.35
CA ASP A 105 9.25 -10.01 6.67
C ASP A 105 8.00 -10.77 7.16
N LEU A 106 7.17 -11.29 6.25
CA LEU A 106 5.98 -12.06 6.59
C LEU A 106 6.18 -13.56 6.38
N LEU A 107 6.36 -13.98 5.13
CA LEU A 107 6.36 -15.40 4.75
C LEU A 107 7.52 -16.17 5.39
N ALA A 108 8.75 -15.64 5.34
CA ALA A 108 9.90 -16.31 5.93
C ALA A 108 9.83 -16.36 7.46
N VAL A 109 9.27 -15.35 8.12
CA VAL A 109 9.06 -15.35 9.58
C VAL A 109 8.07 -16.43 9.99
N ASP A 110 6.97 -16.57 9.24
CA ASP A 110 6.00 -17.63 9.48
C ASP A 110 6.63 -19.02 9.25
N PHE A 111 7.34 -19.22 8.12
CA PHE A 111 8.04 -20.49 7.82
C PHE A 111 9.13 -20.87 8.81
N MET A 112 9.83 -19.89 9.36
CA MET A 112 10.90 -20.12 10.31
C MET A 112 10.40 -20.27 11.74
N SER A 113 9.10 -20.06 12.00
CA SER A 113 8.51 -20.14 13.32
C SER A 113 8.63 -21.56 13.92
N PRO A 114 8.94 -21.69 15.24
CA PRO A 114 9.05 -22.99 15.89
C PRO A 114 7.79 -23.85 15.77
N LYS A 115 6.61 -23.21 15.78
CA LYS A 115 5.30 -23.85 15.61
C LYS A 115 5.15 -24.56 14.26
N MET A 116 5.65 -23.95 13.18
CA MET A 116 5.58 -24.57 11.86
C MET A 116 6.64 -25.65 11.69
N LYS A 117 7.86 -25.44 12.22
CA LYS A 117 8.93 -26.44 12.16
C LYS A 117 8.62 -27.70 12.96
N SER A 118 7.85 -27.61 14.05
CA SER A 118 7.53 -28.77 14.90
C SER A 118 6.25 -29.52 14.52
N SER A 119 5.48 -29.05 13.53
CA SER A 119 4.18 -29.63 13.19
C SER A 119 4.13 -30.09 11.73
N GLY A 120 4.19 -31.40 11.51
CA GLY A 120 4.12 -32.00 10.17
C GLY A 120 2.80 -31.75 9.44
N LYS A 121 1.69 -31.58 10.18
CA LYS A 121 0.38 -31.21 9.61
C LYS A 121 0.41 -29.80 8.99
N LEU A 122 0.96 -28.83 9.71
CA LEU A 122 1.16 -27.47 9.21
C LEU A 122 2.14 -27.40 8.04
N GLN A 123 3.16 -28.25 8.00
CA GLN A 123 4.10 -28.34 6.88
C GLN A 123 3.48 -28.91 5.61
N LEU A 124 2.52 -29.83 5.76
CA LEU A 124 1.76 -30.41 4.65
C LEU A 124 0.56 -29.56 4.23
N GLY A 125 0.26 -28.48 4.97
CA GLY A 125 -0.91 -27.64 4.74
C GLY A 125 -2.25 -28.34 5.01
N VAL A 126 -2.26 -29.35 5.89
CA VAL A 126 -3.42 -30.21 6.22
C VAL A 126 -3.83 -30.08 7.68
#